data_AF-A0A8T7GDN5-F1
#
_entry.id   AF-A0A8T7GDN5-F1
#
_cell.length_a   1.000
_cell.length_b   1.000
_cell.length_c   1.000
_cell.angle_alpha   90.00
_cell.angle_beta   90.00
_cell.angle_gamma   90.00
#
_symmetry.space_group_name_H-M   'P 1'
#
loop_
_entity.id
_entity.type
_entity.pdbx_description
1 polymer ?
#
loop_
_entity_poly.entity_id
_entity_poly.type
_entity_poly.pdbx_seq_one_letter_code
_entity_poly.pdbx_strand_id
1 'polypeptide(L)'
;MSFFGSDKPKRKQLSAHDKMTIIARQDYKCALCEIKFSTRIRPHYDHRRPLSEGGTNDLDNMRAICANCHDHKTRKENKKRNSENHKEKDPFGIYRNPLSDAYGITGSKKNRKKKDGISFW
;
A
#
# COMPACT_ATOMS: atom_id res chain seq x y z
N MET A 1 17.18 -30.86 1.51
CA MET A 1 16.14 -30.25 0.64
C MET A 1 15.07 -29.66 1.55
N SER A 2 14.98 -28.33 1.66
CA SER A 2 13.96 -27.68 2.50
C SER A 2 13.07 -26.80 1.61
N PHE A 3 11.92 -27.35 1.22
CA PHE A 3 10.83 -26.60 0.61
C PHE A 3 10.08 -25.83 1.70
N PHE A 4 10.61 -24.69 2.15
CA PHE A 4 9.82 -23.74 2.93
C PHE A 4 9.02 -22.87 1.96
N GLY A 5 7.83 -23.33 1.60
CA GLY A 5 6.82 -22.47 1.00
C GLY A 5 6.59 -21.29 1.94
N SER A 6 7.04 -20.10 1.55
CA SER A 6 6.89 -18.90 2.38
C SER A 6 5.46 -18.39 2.25
N ASP A 7 4.58 -18.84 3.14
CA ASP A 7 3.24 -18.29 3.24
C ASP A 7 3.32 -16.78 3.50
N LYS A 8 2.74 -15.99 2.60
CA LYS A 8 2.71 -14.54 2.78
C LYS A 8 1.92 -14.22 4.05
N PRO A 9 2.47 -13.39 4.97
CA PRO A 9 1.78 -13.05 6.21
C PRO A 9 0.43 -12.39 5.90
N LYS A 10 -0.65 -12.97 6.43
CA LYS A 10 -2.01 -12.43 6.28
C LYS A 10 -2.18 -11.24 7.22
N ARG A 11 -2.88 -10.20 6.76
CA ARG A 11 -3.22 -9.04 7.61
C ARG A 11 -4.26 -9.46 8.67
N LYS A 12 -4.00 -9.10 9.93
CA LYS A 12 -4.95 -9.28 11.03
C LYS A 12 -5.94 -8.12 11.08
N GLN A 13 -7.22 -8.44 11.34
CA GLN A 13 -8.23 -7.43 11.65
C GLN A 13 -8.07 -6.98 13.11
N LEU A 14 -8.08 -5.66 13.34
CA LEU A 14 -8.00 -5.10 14.69
C LEU A 14 -9.37 -5.15 15.39
N SER A 15 -9.37 -5.60 16.63
CA SER A 15 -10.55 -5.51 17.50
C SER A 15 -10.86 -4.05 17.86
N ALA A 16 -12.04 -3.80 18.42
CA ALA A 16 -12.38 -2.46 18.92
C ALA A 16 -11.45 -2.01 20.06
N HIS A 17 -11.05 -2.94 20.93
CA HIS A 17 -10.11 -2.69 22.01
C HIS A 17 -8.72 -2.30 21.47
N ASP A 18 -8.20 -3.05 20.49
CA ASP A 18 -6.91 -2.74 19.85
C ASP A 18 -6.90 -1.34 19.25
N LYS A 19 -7.97 -1.00 18.54
CA LYS A 19 -8.17 0.33 17.92
C LYS A 19 -8.12 1.43 18.96
N MET A 20 -8.84 1.27 20.07
CA MET A 20 -8.85 2.23 21.19
C MET A 20 -7.45 2.37 21.82
N THR A 21 -6.78 1.25 22.07
CA THR A 21 -5.42 1.22 22.64
C THR A 21 -4.43 1.98 21.74
N ILE A 22 -4.50 1.79 20.41
CA ILE A 22 -3.61 2.49 19.46
C ILE A 22 -3.85 4.00 19.48
N ILE A 23 -5.10 4.47 19.40
CA ILE A 23 -5.38 5.91 19.39
C ILE A 23 -5.07 6.59 20.73
N ALA A 24 -5.31 5.90 21.85
CA ALA A 24 -5.02 6.43 23.19
C ALA A 24 -3.52 6.59 23.40
N ARG A 25 -2.69 5.62 22.97
CA ARG A 25 -1.22 5.72 22.98
C ARG A 25 -0.67 6.89 22.16
N GLN A 26 -1.45 7.40 21.22
CA GLN A 26 -1.09 8.52 20.35
C GLN A 26 -1.74 9.84 20.76
N ASP A 27 -2.27 9.96 21.98
CA ASP A 27 -2.97 11.16 22.46
C ASP A 27 -4.11 11.59 21.52
N TYR A 28 -4.80 10.61 20.92
CA TYR A 28 -5.87 10.81 19.95
C TYR A 28 -5.46 11.68 18.75
N LYS A 29 -4.17 11.63 18.37
CA LYS A 29 -3.61 12.36 17.23
C LYS A 29 -3.08 11.42 16.16
N CYS A 30 -3.04 11.91 14.93
CA CYS A 30 -2.40 11.24 13.82
C CYS A 30 -0.91 11.05 14.12
N ALA A 31 -0.40 9.82 14.00
CA ALA A 31 1.01 9.51 14.24
C ALA A 31 1.99 10.11 13.20
N LEU A 32 1.49 10.77 12.14
CA LEU A 32 2.32 11.33 11.08
C LEU A 32 2.27 12.85 10.98
N CYS A 33 1.10 13.45 11.20
CA CYS A 33 0.93 14.91 11.11
C CYS A 33 0.38 15.54 12.40
N GLU A 34 0.23 14.75 13.46
CA GLU A 34 -0.16 15.20 14.81
C GLU A 34 -1.54 15.88 14.93
N ILE A 35 -2.32 15.91 13.84
CA ILE A 35 -3.68 16.43 13.88
C ILE A 35 -4.56 15.57 14.80
N LYS A 36 -5.35 16.22 15.66
CA LYS A 36 -6.26 15.54 16.58
C LYS A 36 -7.42 14.92 15.81
N PHE A 37 -7.72 13.66 16.12
CA PHE A 37 -8.90 12.97 15.59
C PHE A 37 -10.18 13.58 16.16
N SER A 38 -11.22 13.59 15.33
CA SER A 38 -12.54 14.14 15.68
C SER A 38 -13.61 13.44 14.84
N THR A 39 -14.87 13.86 14.99
CA THR A 39 -15.97 13.38 14.13
C THR A 39 -15.72 13.64 12.64
N ARG A 40 -15.01 14.73 12.31
CA ARG A 40 -14.61 15.07 10.93
C ARG A 40 -13.34 14.36 10.47
N ILE A 41 -12.43 14.05 11.39
CA ILE A 41 -11.12 13.45 11.09
C ILE A 41 -11.06 12.07 11.73
N ARG A 42 -11.50 11.06 10.99
CA ARG A 42 -11.52 9.67 11.49
C ARG A 42 -10.14 9.00 11.35
N PRO A 43 -9.76 8.16 12.33
CA PRO A 43 -8.50 7.41 12.26
C PRO A 43 -8.59 6.24 11.28
N HIS A 44 -7.53 6.06 10.50
CA HIS A 44 -7.23 4.85 9.74
C HIS A 44 -6.10 4.09 10.44
N TYR A 45 -6.19 2.77 10.50
CA TYR A 45 -5.21 1.93 11.17
C TYR A 45 -4.27 1.31 10.16
N ASP A 46 -2.97 1.56 10.34
CA ASP A 46 -1.94 1.31 9.35
C ASP A 46 -0.71 0.64 10.01
N HIS A 47 -0.06 -0.26 9.29
CA HIS A 47 1.21 -0.86 9.73
C HIS A 47 2.36 0.14 9.55
N ARG A 48 3.16 0.44 10.57
CA ARG A 48 4.34 1.33 10.46
C ARG A 48 5.32 0.80 9.41
N ARG A 49 5.64 -0.50 9.49
CA ARG A 49 6.35 -1.26 8.46
C ARG A 49 5.36 -2.22 7.77
N PRO A 50 5.17 -2.15 6.44
CA PRO A 50 4.27 -3.06 5.74
C PRO A 50 4.67 -4.52 5.90
N LEU A 51 3.70 -5.43 5.90
CA LEU A 51 3.97 -6.88 5.91
C LEU A 51 4.86 -7.33 4.75
N SER A 52 4.74 -6.69 3.57
CA SER A 52 5.59 -6.99 2.40
C SER A 52 7.06 -6.60 2.60
N GLU A 53 7.33 -5.67 3.51
CA GLU A 53 8.69 -5.25 3.84
C GLU A 53 9.18 -5.93 5.13
N GLY A 54 8.47 -6.95 5.65
CA GLY A 54 8.84 -7.65 6.89
C GLY A 54 8.26 -7.07 8.17
N GLY A 55 7.17 -6.29 8.09
CA GLY A 55 6.41 -5.87 9.28
C GLY A 55 5.59 -7.00 9.90
N THR A 56 5.13 -6.80 11.13
CA THR A 56 4.30 -7.76 11.89
C THR A 56 2.87 -7.25 12.06
N ASN A 57 1.97 -8.11 12.54
CA ASN A 57 0.59 -7.73 12.90
C ASN A 57 0.46 -7.27 14.36
N ASP A 58 1.58 -7.06 15.05
CA ASP A 58 1.59 -6.68 16.46
C ASP A 58 1.12 -5.24 16.64
N LEU A 59 0.50 -4.95 17.80
CA LEU A 59 -0.03 -3.62 18.10
C LEU A 59 1.04 -2.53 18.01
N ASP A 60 2.30 -2.85 18.30
CA ASP A 60 3.39 -1.88 18.26
C ASP A 60 3.80 -1.50 16.83
N ASN A 61 3.55 -2.40 15.87
CA ASN A 61 3.68 -2.07 14.44
C ASN A 61 2.41 -1.38 13.91
N MET A 62 1.35 -1.24 14.69
CA MET A 62 0.16 -0.50 14.26
C MET A 62 0.23 0.96 14.66
N ARG A 63 -0.42 1.82 13.88
CA ARG A 63 -0.63 3.24 14.20
C ARG A 63 -1.95 3.73 13.65
N ALA A 64 -2.51 4.75 14.28
CA ALA A 64 -3.62 5.50 13.76
C ALA A 64 -3.11 6.73 12.99
N ILE A 65 -3.57 6.90 11.75
CA ILE A 65 -3.23 8.04 10.89
C ILE A 65 -4.49 8.62 10.24
N CYS A 66 -4.47 9.88 9.81
CA CYS A 66 -5.58 10.46 9.06
C CYS A 66 -5.61 9.96 7.61
N ALA A 67 -6.75 10.13 6.94
CA ALA A 67 -6.94 9.71 5.54
C ALA A 67 -5.86 10.26 4.59
N ASN A 68 -5.55 11.56 4.70
CA ASN A 68 -4.54 12.21 3.84
C ASN A 68 -3.15 11.56 3.99
N CYS A 69 -2.73 11.30 5.23
CA CYS A 69 -1.46 10.64 5.50
C CYS A 69 -1.45 9.20 5.00
N HIS A 70 -2.57 8.48 5.16
CA HIS A 70 -2.73 7.11 4.65
C HIS A 70 -2.62 7.04 3.13
N ASP A 71 -3.28 7.97 2.42
CA ASP A 71 -3.23 8.04 0.96
C ASP A 71 -1.83 8.38 0.45
N HIS A 72 -1.16 9.35 1.07
CA HIS A 72 0.21 9.70 0.72
C HIS A 72 1.16 8.51 0.88
N LYS A 73 1.04 7.78 1.99
CA LYS A 73 1.81 6.56 2.24
C LYS A 73 1.52 5.49 1.18
N THR A 74 0.25 5.18 0.94
CA THR A 74 -0.17 4.15 -0.02
C THR A 74 0.35 4.44 -1.44
N ARG A 75 0.32 5.70 -1.88
CA ARG A 75 0.88 6.13 -3.17
C ARG A 75 2.38 5.88 -3.24
N LYS A 76 3.12 6.21 -2.18
CA LYS A 76 4.58 6.01 -2.10
C LYS A 76 4.93 4.51 -2.15
N GLU A 77 4.20 3.68 -1.43
CA GLU A 77 4.41 2.23 -1.38
C GLU A 77 4.09 1.56 -2.72
N ASN A 78 2.99 1.95 -3.37
CA ASN A 78 2.64 1.42 -4.68
C ASN A 78 3.70 1.77 -5.74
N LYS A 79 4.30 2.98 -5.68
CA LYS A 79 5.38 3.37 -6.59
C LYS A 79 6.61 2.49 -6.40
N LYS A 80 7.03 2.26 -5.15
CA LYS A 80 8.17 1.36 -4.82
C LYS A 80 7.93 -0.05 -5.33
N ARG A 81 6.78 -0.65 -4.97
CA ARG A 81 6.43 -2.01 -5.36
C ARG A 81 6.37 -2.18 -6.89
N ASN A 82 5.89 -1.17 -7.61
CA ASN A 82 5.89 -1.22 -9.08
C ASN A 82 7.32 -1.20 -9.65
N SER A 83 8.22 -0.40 -9.07
CA SER A 83 9.63 -0.36 -9.51
C SER A 83 10.37 -1.68 -9.24
N GLU A 84 10.12 -2.33 -8.11
CA GLU A 84 10.71 -3.63 -7.76
C GLU A 84 10.22 -4.75 -8.68
N ASN A 85 8.90 -4.82 -8.91
CA ASN A 85 8.30 -5.79 -9.83
C ASN A 85 8.82 -5.65 -11.28
N HIS A 86 9.24 -4.46 -11.69
CA HIS A 86 9.84 -4.27 -13.01
C HIS A 86 11.23 -4.91 -13.06
N LYS A 87 12.10 -4.60 -12.08
CA LYS A 87 13.45 -5.16 -11.97
C LYS A 87 13.50 -6.68 -11.94
N GLU A 88 12.56 -7.29 -11.21
CA GLU A 88 12.46 -8.76 -11.12
C GLU A 88 12.15 -9.40 -12.49
N LYS A 89 11.37 -8.71 -13.34
CA LYS A 89 10.97 -9.22 -14.66
C LYS A 89 12.02 -8.97 -15.74
N ASP A 90 12.96 -8.06 -15.53
CA ASP A 90 14.06 -7.78 -16.46
C ASP A 90 15.44 -7.81 -15.78
N PRO A 91 15.92 -8.97 -15.28
CA PRO A 91 17.23 -9.08 -14.63
C PRO A 91 18.40 -8.56 -15.48
N PHE A 92 18.25 -8.57 -16.81
CA PHE A 92 19.21 -8.07 -17.80
C PHE A 92 18.83 -6.70 -18.42
N GLY A 93 17.68 -6.10 -18.08
CA GLY A 93 17.24 -4.81 -18.61
C GLY A 93 16.78 -4.81 -20.09
N ILE A 94 16.58 -5.98 -20.69
CA ILE A 94 16.29 -6.12 -22.13
C ILE A 94 14.82 -5.81 -22.47
N TYR A 95 13.90 -5.97 -21.50
CA TYR A 95 12.46 -5.92 -21.74
C TYR A 95 11.87 -4.50 -21.84
N ARG A 96 12.65 -3.47 -21.48
CA ARG A 96 12.24 -2.05 -21.60
C ARG A 96 13.30 -1.24 -22.31
N ASN A 97 13.56 -1.59 -23.56
CA ASN A 97 14.28 -0.73 -24.48
C ASN A 97 13.35 -0.30 -25.64
N PRO A 98 13.67 0.81 -26.33
CA PRO A 98 12.88 1.30 -27.46
C PRO A 98 12.68 0.25 -28.57
N LEU A 99 13.62 -0.70 -28.71
CA LEU A 99 13.57 -1.77 -29.69
C LEU A 99 12.44 -2.77 -29.36
N SER A 100 12.37 -3.27 -28.12
CA SER A 100 11.36 -4.25 -27.69
C SER A 100 9.93 -3.72 -27.73
N ASP A 101 9.76 -2.41 -27.52
CA ASP A 101 8.47 -1.73 -27.66
C ASP A 101 8.06 -1.56 -29.13
N ALA A 102 9.00 -1.24 -30.02
CA ALA A 102 8.76 -1.16 -31.47
C ALA A 102 8.39 -2.51 -32.09
N TYR A 103 9.00 -3.61 -31.61
CA TYR A 103 8.70 -4.97 -32.06
C TYR A 103 7.51 -5.64 -31.34
N GLY A 104 6.86 -4.94 -30.39
CA GLY A 104 5.64 -5.45 -29.73
C GLY A 104 5.87 -6.67 -28.82
N ILE A 105 7.09 -6.86 -28.34
CA ILE A 105 7.49 -8.00 -27.49
C ILE A 105 7.00 -7.80 -26.03
N THR A 106 6.67 -6.55 -25.64
CA THR A 106 6.20 -6.21 -24.29
C THR A 106 4.69 -6.47 -24.11
N GLY A 107 4.34 -7.23 -23.07
CA GLY A 107 3.00 -7.79 -22.85
C GLY A 107 1.93 -6.78 -22.47
N SER A 108 0.88 -6.73 -23.30
CA SER A 108 -0.48 -6.22 -23.10
C SER A 108 -0.67 -4.94 -22.28
N LYS A 109 -0.97 -3.84 -22.99
CA LYS A 109 -1.77 -2.73 -22.47
C LYS A 109 -3.04 -3.31 -21.81
N LYS A 110 -3.14 -3.25 -20.47
CA LYS A 110 -4.43 -3.44 -19.81
C LYS A 110 -5.34 -2.32 -20.31
N ASN A 111 -6.36 -2.69 -21.08
CA ASN A 111 -7.45 -1.81 -21.48
C ASN A 111 -8.07 -1.19 -20.22
N ARG A 112 -7.71 0.05 -19.90
CA ARG A 112 -8.55 0.88 -19.03
C ARG A 112 -9.73 1.28 -19.91
N LYS A 113 -10.86 0.58 -19.79
CA LYS A 113 -12.13 1.02 -20.37
C LYS A 113 -12.30 2.49 -19.96
N LYS A 114 -12.15 3.42 -20.90
CA LYS A 114 -12.70 4.76 -20.76
C LYS A 114 -14.21 4.53 -20.70
N LYS A 115 -14.84 4.85 -19.58
CA LYS A 115 -16.28 5.09 -19.60
C LYS A 115 -16.42 6.46 -20.24
N ASP A 116 -16.70 6.46 -21.53
CA ASP A 116 -17.30 7.58 -22.23
C ASP A 116 -18.78 7.65 -21.80
N GLY A 117 -19.33 8.86 -21.67
CA GLY A 117 -20.76 9.07 -21.35
C GLY A 117 -20.98 10.07 -20.22
N ILE A 118 -20.93 11.39 -20.48
CA ILE A 118 -22.07 12.25 -20.90
C ILE A 118 -22.97 12.63 -19.70
N SER A 119 -23.00 13.93 -19.43
CA SER A 119 -23.92 14.63 -18.52
C SER A 119 -25.37 14.57 -19.02
N PHE A 120 -26.33 14.33 -18.12
CA PHE A 120 -27.70 14.83 -18.21
C PHE A 120 -28.31 14.90 -16.80
N TRP A 121 -28.65 16.15 -16.40
CA TRP A 121 -29.38 16.67 -15.21
C TRP A 121 -28.82 16.40 -13.81
#